data_AF-T1C1T7-F1
#
_entry.id   AF-T1C1T7-F1
#
_cell.length_a   1.000
_cell.length_b   1.000
_cell.length_c   1.000
_cell.angle_alpha   90.00
_cell.angle_beta   90.00
_cell.angle_gamma   90.00
#
_symmetry.space_group_name_H-M   'P 1'
#
loop_
_entity.id
_entity.type
_entity.pdbx_description
1 polymer ?
#
loop_
_entity_poly.entity_id
_entity_poly.type
_entity_poly.pdbx_seq_one_letter_code
_entity_poly.pdbx_strand_id
1 'polypeptide(L)'
;SRRMRVVVDRRAGTLSVYRPGVSVPVLTQRGLGLLGRDTLALRFRPRTAALYGVHGFNSFQTARSGMLRMGRQLATAGWEGDAGAPLVWSTSGFALLVDSQKTLFDLGHGFIKVLHETRPDLDYYLILGNPPRIFSTLDVLT
;
A
#
# COMPACT_ATOMS: atom_id res chain seq x y z
N SER A 1 -18.60 -5.12 -15.70
CA SER A 1 -17.39 -4.61 -16.38
C SER A 1 -16.14 -5.01 -15.60
N ARG A 2 -15.03 -5.32 -16.27
CA ARG A 2 -13.75 -5.69 -15.61
C ARG A 2 -13.13 -4.41 -15.02
N ARG A 3 -13.01 -4.33 -13.69
CA ARG A 3 -12.59 -3.11 -12.97
C ARG A 3 -11.07 -3.01 -12.73
N MET A 4 -10.37 -4.11 -12.93
CA MET A 4 -8.92 -4.24 -12.80
C MET A 4 -8.44 -5.33 -13.76
N ARG A 5 -7.24 -5.17 -14.31
CA ARG A 5 -6.54 -6.23 -15.03
C ARG A 5 -5.20 -6.48 -14.34
N VAL A 6 -4.93 -7.73 -13.98
CA VAL A 6 -3.66 -8.15 -13.39
C VAL A 6 -2.94 -9.05 -14.39
N VAL A 7 -1.66 -8.80 -14.58
CA VAL A 7 -0.79 -9.62 -15.44
C VAL A 7 0.37 -10.10 -14.58
N VAL A 8 0.56 -11.42 -14.55
CA VAL A 8 1.72 -12.06 -13.91
C VAL A 8 2.65 -12.54 -15.01
N ASP A 9 3.85 -11.95 -15.08
CA ASP A 9 4.93 -12.45 -15.92
C ASP A 9 5.87 -13.27 -15.03
N ARG A 10 5.76 -14.59 -15.14
CA ARG A 10 6.58 -15.53 -14.36
C ARG A 10 8.05 -15.53 -14.78
N ARG A 11 8.35 -15.25 -16.05
CA ARG A 11 9.74 -15.22 -16.55
C ARG A 11 10.46 -13.98 -16.05
N ALA A 12 9.79 -12.83 -16.11
CA ALA A 12 10.32 -11.59 -15.56
C ALA A 12 10.19 -11.49 -14.03
N GLY A 13 9.42 -12.38 -13.40
CA GLY A 13 9.14 -12.36 -11.97
C GLY A 13 8.40 -11.08 -11.55
N THR A 14 7.39 -10.66 -12.33
CA THR A 14 6.63 -9.42 -12.08
C THR A 14 5.13 -9.64 -12.03
N LEU A 15 4.45 -8.84 -11.21
CA LEU A 15 3.00 -8.68 -11.22
C LEU A 15 2.70 -7.22 -11.53
N SER A 16 1.84 -6.98 -12.51
CA SER A 16 1.45 -5.64 -12.95
C SER A 16 -0.06 -5.46 -12.90
N VAL A 17 -0.51 -4.36 -12.31
CA VAL A 17 -1.92 -4.03 -12.12
C VAL A 17 -2.28 -2.82 -12.99
N TYR A 18 -3.31 -2.99 -13.81
CA TYR A 18 -3.76 -2.00 -14.80
C TYR A 18 -5.19 -1.55 -14.50
N ARG A 19 -5.45 -0.27 -14.76
CA ARG A 19 -6.82 0.22 -14.93
C ARG A 19 -7.41 -0.33 -16.24
N PRO A 20 -8.75 -0.45 -16.32
CA PRO A 20 -9.42 -0.82 -17.56
C PRO A 20 -9.06 0.15 -18.69
N GLY A 21 -8.75 -0.38 -19.88
CA GLY A 21 -8.42 0.42 -21.06
C GLY A 21 -7.04 1.09 -21.05
N VAL A 22 -6.24 0.94 -19.98
CA VAL A 22 -4.91 1.56 -19.87
C VAL A 22 -3.80 0.53 -20.13
N SER A 23 -2.85 0.90 -20.98
CA SER A 23 -1.69 0.07 -21.36
C SER A 23 -0.52 0.16 -20.38
N VAL A 24 -0.47 1.22 -19.57
CA VAL A 24 0.57 1.45 -18.55
C VAL A 24 0.07 0.96 -17.18
N PRO A 25 0.86 0.17 -16.43
CA PRO A 25 0.43 -0.29 -15.12
C PRO A 25 0.42 0.85 -14.09
N VAL A 26 -0.56 0.80 -13.19
CA VAL A 26 -0.64 1.69 -12.03
C VAL A 26 0.28 1.20 -10.92
N LEU A 27 0.32 -0.12 -10.71
CA LEU A 27 1.19 -0.78 -9.74
C LEU A 27 2.01 -1.87 -10.44
N THR A 28 3.26 -2.02 -10.02
CA THR A 28 4.12 -3.12 -10.44
C THR A 28 4.87 -3.66 -9.23
N GLN A 29 4.67 -4.94 -8.92
CA GLN A 29 5.52 -5.73 -8.04
C GLN A 29 6.62 -6.39 -8.88
N ARG A 30 7.87 -6.28 -8.43
CA ARG A 30 9.01 -6.99 -9.03
C ARG A 30 9.58 -7.99 -8.04
N GLY A 31 10.28 -8.99 -8.54
CA GLY A 31 10.92 -9.99 -7.70
C GLY A 31 9.88 -10.84 -6.97
N LEU A 32 8.92 -11.43 -7.69
CA LEU A 32 7.90 -12.29 -7.08
C LEU A 32 8.49 -13.43 -6.23
N GLY A 33 9.68 -13.94 -6.58
CA GLY A 33 10.38 -14.94 -5.75
C GLY A 33 10.86 -14.40 -4.39
N LEU A 34 10.93 -13.08 -4.20
CA LEU A 34 11.25 -12.45 -2.91
C LEU A 34 10.04 -12.33 -1.99
N LEU A 35 8.82 -12.53 -2.50
CA LEU A 35 7.62 -12.56 -1.66
C LEU A 35 7.66 -13.74 -0.68
N GLY A 36 8.26 -14.87 -1.06
CA GLY A 36 8.50 -16.00 -0.15
C GLY A 36 9.63 -15.75 0.88
N ARG A 37 10.15 -14.52 0.96
CA ARG A 37 11.07 -14.02 2.00
C ARG A 37 10.48 -12.76 2.64
N ASP A 38 9.16 -12.64 2.63
CA ASP A 38 8.36 -11.58 3.26
C ASP A 38 8.75 -10.16 2.81
N THR A 39 9.27 -10.04 1.58
CA THR A 39 9.70 -8.77 1.02
C THR A 39 8.73 -8.30 -0.06
N LEU A 40 7.94 -7.26 0.23
CA LEU A 40 7.06 -6.59 -0.73
C LEU A 40 7.65 -5.25 -1.20
N ALA A 41 7.69 -5.02 -2.50
CA ALA A 41 8.25 -3.80 -3.09
C ALA A 41 7.48 -3.38 -4.34
N LEU A 42 6.52 -2.48 -4.15
CA LEU A 42 5.68 -1.96 -5.22
C LEU A 42 6.29 -0.70 -5.83
N ARG A 43 6.22 -0.61 -7.16
CA ARG A 43 6.34 0.64 -7.91
C ARG A 43 4.95 1.14 -8.26
N PHE A 44 4.73 2.46 -8.20
CA PHE A 44 3.46 3.07 -8.59
C PHE A 44 3.62 4.24 -9.57
N ARG A 45 2.52 4.57 -10.27
CA ARG A 45 2.44 5.72 -11.18
C ARG A 45 1.22 6.62 -10.89
N PRO A 46 1.37 7.95 -11.02
CA PRO A 46 2.62 8.69 -11.27
C PRO A 46 3.58 8.60 -10.08
N ARG A 47 4.89 8.75 -10.31
CA ARG A 47 5.90 8.66 -9.22
C ARG A 47 5.76 9.77 -8.17
N THR A 48 5.08 10.85 -8.54
CA THR A 48 4.77 12.00 -7.68
C THR A 48 3.45 11.83 -6.93
N ALA A 49 2.74 10.71 -7.10
CA ALA A 49 1.50 10.47 -6.38
C ALA A 49 1.73 10.55 -4.87
N ALA A 50 0.93 11.37 -4.20
CA ALA A 50 0.92 11.47 -2.75
C ALA A 50 0.45 10.16 -2.11
N LEU A 51 1.04 9.82 -0.96
CA LEU A 51 0.69 8.64 -0.17
C LEU A 51 0.07 9.08 1.16
N TYR A 52 -0.94 8.33 1.59
CA TYR A 52 -1.77 8.58 2.77
C TYR A 52 -1.97 7.26 3.55
N GLY A 53 -2.45 7.35 4.79
CA GLY A 53 -2.72 6.19 5.65
C GLY A 53 -1.66 5.98 6.72
N VAL A 54 -1.32 4.72 6.99
CA VAL A 54 -0.39 4.21 8.02
C VAL A 54 -0.79 4.50 9.46
N HIS A 55 -0.84 5.77 9.87
CA HIS A 55 -1.11 6.19 11.25
C HIS A 55 -1.66 7.63 11.32
N GLY A 56 -2.26 7.97 12.46
CA GLY A 56 -2.69 9.30 12.85
C GLY A 56 -1.60 10.04 13.62
N PHE A 57 -2.03 10.93 14.52
CA PHE A 57 -1.14 11.54 15.52
C PHE A 57 -1.78 11.35 16.89
N ASN A 58 -0.99 10.95 17.88
CA ASN A 58 -1.45 11.00 19.27
C ASN A 58 -1.40 12.43 19.83
N SER A 59 -1.98 12.63 21.01
CA SER A 59 -2.08 13.94 21.68
C SER A 59 -0.75 14.60 22.02
N PHE A 60 0.36 13.86 21.99
CA PHE A 60 1.71 14.32 22.29
C PHE A 60 2.55 14.55 21.03
N GLN A 61 2.03 14.19 19.85
CA GLN A 61 2.72 14.34 18.56
C GLN A 61 2.30 15.62 17.85
N THR A 62 3.28 16.28 17.22
CA THR A 62 3.02 17.47 16.40
C THR A 62 2.47 17.07 15.02
N ALA A 63 1.25 17.50 14.69
CA ALA A 63 0.59 17.21 13.41
C ALA A 63 1.10 18.05 12.21
N ARG A 64 2.27 18.71 12.32
CA ARG A 64 2.82 19.62 11.28
C ARG A 64 3.10 18.92 9.95
N SER A 65 3.34 17.61 9.94
CA SER A 65 3.53 16.84 8.71
C SER A 65 2.22 16.56 7.96
N GLY A 66 1.05 16.83 8.57
CA GLY A 66 -0.25 16.67 7.95
C GLY A 66 -0.56 15.20 7.58
N MET A 67 -1.29 15.00 6.48
CA MET A 67 -1.75 13.67 6.05
C MET A 67 -0.78 12.93 5.12
N LEU A 68 0.25 13.61 4.61
CA LEU A 68 1.19 13.00 3.68
C LEU A 68 2.11 12.04 4.42
N ARG A 69 2.40 10.90 3.81
CA ARG A 69 3.26 9.85 4.36
C ARG A 69 4.49 9.65 3.46
N MET A 70 5.67 9.68 4.06
CA MET A 70 6.95 9.54 3.37
C MET A 70 8.02 9.00 4.34
N GLY A 71 9.03 8.31 3.81
CA GLY A 71 10.10 7.70 4.59
C GLY A 71 9.63 6.46 5.34
N ARG A 72 10.31 6.14 6.43
CA ARG A 72 9.94 5.02 7.31
C ARG A 72 8.70 5.38 8.11
N GLN A 73 7.66 4.55 8.01
CA GLN A 73 6.37 4.79 8.64
C GLN A 73 5.90 3.48 9.29
N LEU A 74 5.65 3.52 10.60
CA LEU A 74 5.21 2.34 11.34
C LEU A 74 3.69 2.38 11.49
N ALA A 75 3.01 1.39 10.93
CA ALA A 75 1.60 1.13 11.20
C ALA A 75 1.47 0.29 12.46
N THR A 76 0.77 0.82 13.46
CA THR A 76 0.34 0.11 14.66
C THR A 76 -1.00 0.68 15.10
N ALA A 77 -1.77 -0.06 15.89
CA ALA A 77 -2.97 0.49 16.54
C ALA A 77 -2.65 1.73 17.42
N GLY A 78 -1.42 1.83 17.93
CA GLY A 78 -0.92 2.93 18.74
C GLY A 78 -1.51 2.94 20.16
N TRP A 79 -1.33 4.05 20.88
CA TRP A 79 -1.89 4.31 22.22
C TRP A 79 -2.42 5.75 22.29
N GLU A 80 -3.47 5.99 23.10
CA GLU A 80 -4.03 7.32 23.42
C GLU A 80 -4.36 8.21 22.20
N GLY A 81 -5.39 7.81 21.44
CA GLY A 81 -5.92 8.58 20.31
C GLY A 81 -5.15 8.42 18.99
N ASP A 82 -4.04 7.66 19.00
CA ASP A 82 -3.43 7.17 17.76
C ASP A 82 -4.36 6.14 17.10
N ALA A 83 -4.39 6.18 15.78
CA ALA A 83 -5.13 5.23 14.96
C ALA A 83 -4.24 4.90 13.76
N GLY A 84 -3.79 3.66 13.67
CA GLY A 84 -3.01 3.19 12.55
C GLY A 84 -3.53 1.88 12.01
N ALA A 85 -3.33 1.71 10.71
CA ALA A 85 -3.67 0.51 9.98
C ALA A 85 -2.53 0.23 8.99
N PRO A 86 -2.26 -1.04 8.67
CA PRO A 86 -1.27 -1.46 7.67
C PRO A 86 -1.76 -1.15 6.23
N LEU A 87 -2.23 0.07 6.02
CA LEU A 87 -2.87 0.57 4.81
C LEU A 87 -2.11 1.79 4.29
N VAL A 88 -1.68 1.73 3.03
CA VAL A 88 -1.13 2.86 2.29
C VAL A 88 -1.98 3.07 1.04
N TRP A 89 -2.47 4.30 0.83
CA TRP A 89 -3.32 4.60 -0.33
C TRP A 89 -2.95 5.93 -0.99
N SER A 90 -3.45 6.14 -2.21
CA SER A 90 -3.25 7.37 -2.96
C SER A 90 -4.53 7.85 -3.64
N THR A 91 -4.71 9.17 -3.69
CA THR A 91 -5.73 9.83 -4.52
C THR A 91 -5.50 9.58 -6.02
N SER A 92 -4.31 9.14 -6.43
CA SER A 92 -4.06 8.61 -7.78
C SER A 92 -4.77 7.27 -8.03
N GLY A 93 -5.45 6.71 -7.05
CA GLY A 93 -6.47 5.70 -7.26
C GLY A 93 -5.98 4.26 -7.06
N PHE A 94 -5.15 4.05 -6.05
CA PHE A 94 -4.70 2.73 -5.62
C PHE A 94 -4.54 2.67 -4.09
N ALA A 95 -4.56 1.46 -3.55
CA ALA A 95 -4.15 1.17 -2.18
C ALA A 95 -3.43 -0.19 -2.06
N LEU A 96 -2.58 -0.28 -1.05
CA LEU A 96 -1.99 -1.50 -0.50
C LEU A 96 -2.51 -1.65 0.93
N LEU A 97 -3.17 -2.77 1.22
CA LEU A 97 -3.44 -3.22 2.59
C LEU A 97 -2.58 -4.47 2.83
N VAL A 98 -1.82 -4.50 3.92
CA VAL A 98 -1.12 -5.70 4.38
C VAL A 98 -1.93 -6.26 5.53
N ASP A 99 -2.32 -7.53 5.48
CA ASP A 99 -2.96 -8.17 6.62
C ASP A 99 -1.88 -8.43 7.68
N SER A 100 -1.78 -7.57 8.68
CA SER A 100 -0.79 -7.70 9.75
C SER A 100 -1.17 -6.82 10.95
N GLN A 101 -0.72 -7.18 12.15
CA GLN A 101 -0.96 -6.35 13.35
C GLN A 101 -0.07 -5.10 13.38
N LYS A 102 1.18 -5.24 12.90
CA LYS A 102 2.12 -4.11 12.74
C LYS A 102 2.84 -4.24 11.42
N THR A 103 3.10 -3.10 10.79
CA THR A 103 3.85 -3.07 9.52
C THR A 103 4.76 -1.87 9.45
N LEU A 104 6.04 -2.10 9.19
CA LEU A 104 7.00 -1.05 8.91
C LEU A 104 7.09 -0.84 7.39
N PHE A 105 6.61 0.31 6.94
CA PHE A 105 6.75 0.72 5.55
C PHE A 105 7.98 1.60 5.34
N ASP A 106 8.54 1.55 4.13
CA ASP A 106 9.41 2.58 3.57
C ASP A 106 8.75 3.17 2.31
N LEU A 107 8.40 4.44 2.39
CA LEU A 107 7.57 5.15 1.43
C LEU A 107 8.37 6.23 0.70
N GLY A 108 8.22 6.31 -0.62
CA GLY A 108 8.85 7.40 -1.36
C GLY A 108 8.30 7.58 -2.77
N HIS A 109 8.99 8.42 -3.54
CA HIS A 109 8.52 8.81 -4.88
C HIS A 109 8.49 7.63 -5.86
N GLY A 110 7.28 7.11 -6.08
CA GLY A 110 7.00 5.99 -6.97
C GLY A 110 7.30 4.64 -6.36
N PHE A 111 7.40 4.51 -5.03
CA PHE A 111 7.53 3.19 -4.40
C PHE A 111 6.87 3.09 -3.01
N ILE A 112 6.45 1.87 -2.70
CA ILE A 112 6.04 1.42 -1.37
C ILE A 112 6.81 0.12 -1.10
N LYS A 113 7.51 0.04 0.03
CA LYS A 113 8.14 -1.20 0.50
C LYS A 113 7.58 -1.59 1.86
N VAL A 114 7.37 -2.89 2.05
CA VAL A 114 7.19 -3.47 3.38
C VAL A 114 8.55 -3.97 3.84
N LEU A 115 9.07 -3.38 4.91
CA LEU A 115 10.36 -3.76 5.48
C LEU A 115 10.21 -4.86 6.53
N HIS A 116 9.10 -4.84 7.27
CA HIS A 116 8.79 -5.80 8.30
C HIS A 116 7.28 -5.84 8.55
N GLU A 117 6.76 -7.02 8.86
CA GLU A 117 5.39 -7.25 9.27
C GLU A 117 5.36 -8.42 10.27
N THR A 118 4.26 -8.57 11.01
CA THR A 118 4.16 -9.45 12.19
C THR A 118 3.68 -10.89 11.94
N ARG A 119 3.20 -11.22 10.74
CA ARG A 119 2.75 -12.56 10.38
C ARG A 119 3.92 -13.45 9.95
N PRO A 120 3.75 -14.79 10.02
CA PRO A 120 4.71 -15.73 9.46
C PRO A 120 4.61 -15.84 7.93
N ASP A 121 3.51 -15.35 7.35
CA ASP A 121 3.21 -15.36 5.94
C ASP A 121 2.68 -13.99 5.49
N LEU A 122 3.32 -13.41 4.48
CA LEU A 122 2.88 -12.14 3.90
C LEU A 122 1.56 -12.32 3.12
N ASP A 123 0.47 -11.76 3.65
CA ASP A 123 -0.81 -11.59 2.96
C ASP A 123 -1.11 -10.10 2.72
N TYR A 124 -1.53 -9.75 1.50
CA TYR A 124 -1.73 -8.37 1.10
C TYR A 124 -2.72 -8.21 -0.05
N TYR A 125 -3.39 -7.05 -0.06
CA TYR A 125 -4.39 -6.68 -1.04
C TYR A 125 -3.94 -5.45 -1.83
N LEU A 126 -4.05 -5.55 -3.16
CA LEU A 126 -3.91 -4.41 -4.07
C LEU A 126 -5.28 -3.97 -4.55
N ILE A 127 -5.65 -2.73 -4.25
CA ILE A 127 -6.97 -2.17 -4.56
C ILE A 127 -6.80 -1.06 -5.60
N LEU A 128 -7.67 -1.03 -6.60
CA LEU A 128 -7.77 0.07 -7.58
C LEU A 128 -9.12 0.76 -7.50
N GLY A 129 -9.10 2.10 -7.53
CA GLY A 129 -10.31 2.93 -7.52
C GLY A 129 -10.01 4.32 -6.96
N ASN A 130 -10.92 5.27 -7.15
CA ASN A 130 -10.86 6.55 -6.44
C ASN A 130 -11.04 6.34 -4.92
N PRO A 131 -10.73 7.33 -4.05
CA PRO A 131 -10.77 7.15 -2.61
C PRO A 131 -12.08 6.57 -2.06
N PRO A 132 -13.28 7.03 -2.45
CA PRO A 132 -14.53 6.43 -1.97
C PRO A 132 -14.62 4.93 -2.26
N ARG A 133 -14.13 4.50 -3.42
CA ARG A 133 -14.12 3.09 -3.81
C ARG A 133 -13.05 2.28 -3.07
N ILE A 134 -11.90 2.87 -2.78
CA ILE A 134 -10.89 2.23 -1.94
C ILE A 134 -11.50 1.92 -0.58
N PHE A 135 -12.08 2.93 0.07
CA PHE A 135 -12.67 2.78 1.40
C PHE A 135 -13.89 1.85 1.42
N SER A 136 -14.75 1.87 0.39
CA SER A 136 -15.84 0.89 0.29
C SER A 136 -15.35 -0.55 0.06
N THR A 137 -14.14 -0.74 -0.46
CA THR A 137 -13.55 -2.07 -0.63
C THR A 137 -12.93 -2.54 0.68
N LEU A 138 -12.35 -1.63 1.46
CA LEU A 138 -11.81 -1.92 2.79
C LEU A 138 -12.92 -2.41 3.74
N ASP A 139 -14.10 -1.78 3.72
CA ASP A 139 -15.29 -2.19 4.50
C ASP A 139 -15.72 -3.65 4.30
N VAL A 140 -15.32 -4.28 3.18
CA VAL A 140 -15.60 -5.70 2.90
C VAL A 140 -14.44 -6.61 3.33
N LEU A 141 -13.21 -6.07 3.39
CA LEU A 141 -11.99 -6.81 3.66
C LEU A 141 -11.58 -6.80 5.14
N THR A 142 -12.08 -5.84 5.93
CA THR A 142 -11.76 -5.61 7.35
C THR A 142 -13.02 -5.57 8.18
#